data_AF-A0A1M5FMS0-F1
#
_entry.id   AF-A0A1M5FMS0-F1
#
_cell.length_a   1.000
_cell.length_b   1.000
_cell.length_c   1.000
_cell.angle_alpha   90.00
_cell.angle_beta   90.00
_cell.angle_gamma   90.00
#
_symmetry.space_group_name_H-M   'P 1'
#
loop_
_entity.id
_entity.type
_entity.pdbx_description
1 polymer ?
#
loop_
_entity_poly.entity_id
_entity_poly.type
_entity_poly.pdbx_seq_one_letter_code
_entity_poly.pdbx_strand_id
1 'polypeptide(L)' 'MENQYCKVGSVSPMTNVSKEISFLEHQYQSFMDKASSKKYSDSKLADFFELKAAKIQKIIETLTN' A
#
# COMPACT_ATOMS: atom_id res chain seq x y z
N MET A 1 -8.25 -20.05 -32.12
CA MET A 1 -7.56 -18.92 -31.48
C MET A 1 -8.55 -18.28 -30.54
N GLU A 2 -8.26 -18.28 -29.25
CA GLU A 2 -9.14 -17.73 -28.21
C GLU A 2 -8.80 -16.25 -28.04
N ASN A 3 -9.76 -15.36 -28.27
CA ASN A 3 -9.55 -13.92 -28.20
C ASN A 3 -9.36 -13.52 -26.72
N GLN A 4 -8.11 -13.36 -26.30
CA GLN A 4 -7.79 -12.78 -25.00
C GLN A 4 -8.04 -11.27 -25.05
N TYR A 5 -9.24 -10.87 -24.65
CA TYR A 5 -9.56 -9.46 -24.47
C TYR A 5 -8.82 -8.93 -23.25
N CYS A 6 -7.72 -8.20 -23.47
CA CYS A 6 -7.13 -7.37 -22.44
C CYS A 6 -8.17 -6.36 -21.98
N LYS A 7 -8.77 -6.58 -20.80
CA LYS A 7 -9.69 -5.64 -20.15
C LYS A 7 -8.91 -4.40 -19.66
N VAL A 8 -8.47 -3.57 -20.60
CA VAL A 8 -7.89 -2.27 -20.28
C VAL A 8 -8.99 -1.37 -19.69
N GLY A 9 -8.80 -0.92 -18.45
CA GLY A 9 -9.74 -0.01 -17.77
C GLY A 9 -10.83 -0.66 -16.91
N SER A 10 -10.84 -1.99 -16.72
CA SER A 10 -11.76 -2.63 -15.77
C SER A 10 -11.31 -2.38 -14.33
N VAL A 11 -11.97 -1.47 -13.61
CA VAL A 11 -11.79 -1.32 -12.16
C VAL A 11 -12.61 -2.41 -11.48
N SER A 12 -11.94 -3.44 -10.95
CA SER A 12 -12.61 -4.44 -10.13
C SER A 12 -12.98 -3.81 -8.78
N PRO A 13 -14.27 -3.72 -8.44
CA PRO A 13 -14.67 -3.26 -7.11
C PRO A 13 -14.12 -4.23 -6.09
N MET A 14 -13.37 -3.73 -5.12
CA MET A 14 -12.86 -4.54 -4.03
C MET A 14 -14.05 -4.95 -3.15
N THR A 15 -14.44 -6.22 -3.22
CA THR A 15 -15.66 -6.76 -2.59
C THR A 15 -15.43 -7.30 -1.18
N ASN A 16 -14.20 -7.26 -0.64
CA ASN A 16 -13.82 -7.90 0.61
C ASN A 16 -12.99 -6.99 1.51
N VAL A 17 -13.66 -6.19 2.34
CA VAL A 17 -13.06 -5.21 3.27
C VAL A 17 -11.93 -5.81 4.13
N SER A 18 -12.07 -7.05 4.61
CA SER A 18 -11.02 -7.71 5.41
C SER A 18 -9.73 -7.98 4.61
N LYS A 19 -9.85 -8.37 3.33
CA LYS A 19 -8.69 -8.55 2.45
C LYS A 19 -8.04 -7.21 2.10
N GLU A 20 -8.82 -6.13 2.05
CA GLU A 20 -8.31 -4.78 1.82
C GLU A 20 -7.49 -4.27 2.99
N ILE A 21 -7.95 -4.47 4.22
CA ILE A 21 -7.23 -4.07 5.43
C ILE A 21 -5.90 -4.82 5.53
N SER A 22 -5.89 -6.14 5.36
CA SER A 22 -4.63 -6.91 5.40
C SER A 22 -3.64 -6.52 4.29
N PHE A 23 -4.14 -6.10 3.12
CA PHE A 23 -3.29 -5.58 2.06
C PHE A 23 -2.67 -4.21 2.43
N LEU A 24 -3.45 -3.32 3.04
CA LEU A 24 -2.96 -2.03 3.54
C LEU A 24 -1.95 -2.21 4.67
N GLU A 25 -2.18 -3.13 5.61
CA GLU A 25 -1.24 -3.48 6.68
C GLU A 25 0.09 -3.97 6.12
N HIS A 26 0.05 -4.86 5.11
CA HIS A 26 1.25 -5.32 4.44
C HIS A 26 1.98 -4.19 3.71
N GLN A 27 1.27 -3.28 3.05
CA GLN A 27 1.90 -2.11 2.44
C GLN A 27 2.55 -1.20 3.48
N TYR A 28 1.86 -0.92 4.59
CA TYR A 28 2.39 -0.14 5.71
C TYR A 28 3.72 -0.73 6.18
N GLN A 29 3.76 -2.03 6.47
CA GLN A 29 4.97 -2.70 6.93
C GLN A 29 6.10 -2.60 5.88
N SER A 30 5.80 -2.83 4.60
CA SER A 30 6.79 -2.71 3.53
C SER A 30 7.40 -1.31 3.43
N PHE A 31 6.62 -0.25 3.65
CA PHE A 31 7.12 1.11 3.68
C PHE A 31 7.99 1.39 4.91
N MET A 32 7.61 0.90 6.10
CA MET A 32 8.40 1.03 7.31
C MET A 32 9.74 0.27 7.23
N ASP A 33 9.75 -0.92 6.63
CA ASP A 33 10.97 -1.69 6.40
C ASP A 33 11.92 -0.95 5.44
N LYS A 34 11.36 -0.38 4.36
CA LYS A 34 12.13 0.44 3.41
C LYS A 34 12.68 1.70 4.06
N ALA A 35 11.88 2.41 4.86
CA ALA A 35 12.35 3.58 5.62
C ALA A 35 13.54 3.21 6.52
N SER A 36 13.38 2.14 7.30
CA SER A 36 14.43 1.64 8.19
C SER A 36 15.71 1.27 7.45
N SER A 37 15.59 0.63 6.28
CA SER A 37 16.74 0.27 5.43
C SER A 37 17.47 1.49 4.84
N LYS A 38 16.79 2.63 4.67
CA LYS A 38 17.33 3.85 4.08
C LYS A 38 17.75 4.91 5.11
N LYS A 39 17.38 4.75 6.37
CA LYS A 39 17.61 5.70 7.47
C LYS A 39 19.02 6.30 7.53
N TYR A 40 20.05 5.48 7.28
CA TYR A 40 21.45 5.90 7.35
C TYR A 40 22.13 6.13 5.99
N SER A 41 21.47 5.79 4.88
CA SER A 41 22.03 5.93 3.53
C SER A 41 21.40 7.06 2.72
N ASP A 42 20.11 7.31 2.90
CA ASP A 42 19.35 8.37 2.23
C ASP A 42 18.18 8.79 3.13
N SER A 43 18.40 9.84 3.92
CA SER A 43 17.41 10.34 4.88
C SER A 43 16.16 10.88 4.19
N LYS A 44 16.28 11.55 3.04
CA LYS A 44 15.13 12.07 2.30
C LYS A 44 14.24 10.94 1.78
N LEU A 45 14.86 9.85 1.32
CA LEU A 45 14.13 8.68 0.88
C LEU A 45 13.49 7.92 2.06
N ALA A 46 14.16 7.87 3.21
CA ALA A 46 13.58 7.33 4.43
C ALA A 46 12.34 8.13 4.86
N ASP A 47 12.46 9.46 4.95
CA ASP A 47 11.36 10.37 5.31
C ASP A 47 10.16 10.22 4.36
N PHE A 48 10.43 10.06 3.06
CA PHE A 48 9.38 9.81 2.07
C PHE A 48 8.61 8.52 2.37
N PHE A 49 9.31 7.43 2.70
CA PHE A 49 8.67 6.16 3.03
C PHE A 49 7.88 6.23 4.34
N GLU A 50 8.39 6.94 5.36
CA GLU A 50 7.66 7.17 6.61
C GLU A 50 6.37 7.97 6.37
N LEU A 51 6.44 9.05 5.57
CA LEU A 51 5.26 9.83 5.18
C LEU A 51 4.22 9.01 4.42
N LYS A 52 4.65 8.03 3.62
CA LYS A 52 3.76 7.11 2.91
C LYS A 52 3.13 6.11 3.87
N ALA A 53 3.90 5.53 4.79
CA ALA A 53 3.40 4.63 5.83
C ALA A 53 2.35 5.34 6.71
N ALA A 54 2.64 6.56 7.17
CA ALA A 54 1.70 7.34 7.99
C ALA A 54 0.36 7.62 7.30
N LYS A 55 0.36 7.80 5.96
CA LYS A 55 -0.89 7.96 5.19
C LYS A 55 -1.69 6.67 5.15
N ILE A 56 -1.04 5.53 4.96
CA ILE A 56 -1.70 4.22 4.95
C ILE A 56 -2.28 3.90 6.31
N GLN A 57 -1.53 4.17 7.38
CA GLN A 57 -2.01 4.00 8.75
C GLN A 57 -3.32 4.77 9.01
N LYS A 58 -3.40 6.04 8.58
CA LYS A 58 -4.64 6.83 8.69
C LYS A 58 -5.81 6.22 7.91
N ILE A 59 -5.53 5.64 6.74
CA ILE A 59 -6.57 4.96 5.95
C ILE A 59 -7.06 3.71 6.69
N ILE A 60 -6.16 2.90 7.23
CA ILE A 60 -6.52 1.72 8.04
C ILE A 60 -7.37 2.15 9.23
N GLU A 61 -6.93 3.15 10.00
CA GLU A 61 -7.67 3.71 11.14
C GLU A 61 -9.08 4.20 10.76
N THR A 62 -9.24 4.77 9.56
CA THR A 62 -10.54 5.22 9.04
C THR A 62 -11.44 4.05 8.61
N LEU A 63 -10.86 2.92 8.19
CA LEU A 63 -11.60 1.73 7.76
C LEU A 63 -11.96 0.79 8.93
N THR A 64 -11.26 0.91 10.06
CA THR A 64 -11.47 0.09 11.27
C THR A 64 -12.29 0.77 12.36
N ASN A 65 -12.51 2.09 12.27
CA ASN A 65 -13.40 2.86 13.16
C ASN A 65 -14.81 2.96 12.58
#